data_AF-C1C1M7-F1
#
_entry.id   AF-C1C1M7-F1
#
_cell.length_a   1.000
_cell.length_b   1.000
_cell.length_c   1.000
_cell.angle_alpha   90.00
_cell.angle_beta   90.00
_cell.angle_gamma   90.00
#
_symmetry.space_group_name_H-M   'P 1'
#
loop_
_entity.id
_entity.type
_entity.pdbx_description
1 polymer ?
#
loop_
_entity_poly.entity_id
_entity_poly.type
_entity_poly.pdbx_seq_one_letter_code
_entity_poly.pdbx_strand_id
1 'polypeptide(L)'
;MDSNIQLPSSVTLHKMKKVEHPSSNSQTSNSTPTTPSEDLSDSSLHSENAHILEKKRIPEINLSYEELVSVKTKDLNQILKDVPKERCAEIKSIRRTLKNRGYAASSRVRSLAEKEELEKEIGLIEEDTKKVNEKIDLCTYRLNLLKDSCEQLLTSLDQYENSEELKADIKAKVAQKITLIYGEEAMQIPEIQSLLGNFNTKSPSNGKIL
;
A
#
# COMPACT_ATOMS: atom_id res chain seq x y z
N MET A 1 13.43 -25.32 26.05
CA MET A 1 13.81 -23.89 25.97
C MET A 1 13.01 -23.36 24.81
N ASP A 2 11.76 -22.94 25.06
CA ASP A 2 10.86 -22.46 24.02
C ASP A 2 10.16 -21.23 24.58
N SER A 3 10.71 -20.06 24.27
CA SER A 3 10.19 -18.77 24.66
C SER A 3 9.04 -18.40 23.73
N ASN A 4 7.83 -18.82 24.08
CA ASN A 4 6.61 -18.42 23.40
C ASN A 4 6.30 -16.95 23.77
N ILE A 5 6.76 -16.00 22.94
CA ILE A 5 6.43 -14.58 23.07
C ILE A 5 5.04 -14.39 22.48
N GLN A 6 4.04 -14.46 23.36
CA GLN A 6 2.66 -14.10 23.05
C GLN A 6 2.57 -12.58 22.88
N LEU A 7 2.49 -12.10 21.65
CA LEU A 7 2.13 -10.70 21.36
C LEU A 7 0.67 -10.45 21.80
N PRO A 8 0.35 -9.31 22.43
CA PRO A 8 -1.01 -9.01 22.84
C PRO A 8 -1.91 -8.76 21.63
N SER A 9 -2.91 -9.63 21.48
CA SER A 9 -4.05 -9.48 20.58
C SER A 9 -4.98 -8.37 21.10
N SER A 10 -4.74 -7.12 20.71
CA SER A 10 -5.83 -6.14 20.52
C SER A 10 -5.30 -4.86 19.88
N VAL A 11 -5.21 -4.84 18.56
CA VAL A 11 -5.51 -3.61 17.81
C VAL A 11 -6.66 -4.00 16.91
N THR A 12 -7.89 -3.67 17.35
CA THR A 12 -9.06 -3.70 16.49
C THR A 12 -8.77 -2.83 15.28
N LEU A 13 -8.42 -3.49 14.17
CA LEU A 13 -8.27 -2.88 12.87
C LEU A 13 -9.63 -2.26 12.54
N HIS A 14 -9.76 -0.96 12.77
CA HIS A 14 -10.91 -0.22 12.28
C HIS A 14 -10.92 -0.43 10.78
N LYS A 15 -11.94 -1.18 10.34
CA LYS A 15 -12.27 -1.51 8.96
C LYS A 15 -12.03 -0.25 8.14
N MET A 16 -10.92 -0.21 7.40
CA MET A 16 -10.62 0.91 6.52
C MET A 16 -11.83 1.04 5.62
N LYS A 17 -12.50 2.18 5.74
CA LYS A 17 -13.64 2.59 4.93
C LYS A 17 -13.21 2.32 3.49
N LYS A 18 -13.91 1.40 2.82
CA LYS A 18 -13.70 1.03 1.42
C LYS A 18 -13.46 2.31 0.65
N VAL A 19 -12.22 2.57 0.25
CA VAL A 19 -11.92 3.69 -0.64
C VAL A 19 -12.69 3.35 -1.89
N GLU A 20 -13.77 4.08 -2.14
CA GLU A 20 -14.46 4.04 -3.41
C GLU A 20 -13.44 4.50 -4.44
N HIS A 21 -12.80 3.54 -5.11
CA HIS A 21 -12.20 3.82 -6.39
C HIS A 21 -13.33 4.37 -7.27
N PRO A 22 -13.20 5.58 -7.84
CA PRO A 22 -14.20 6.09 -8.75
C PRO A 22 -14.37 5.05 -9.85
N SER A 23 -15.63 4.60 -9.99
CA SER A 23 -16.08 3.66 -10.99
C SER A 23 -15.48 4.07 -12.33
N SER A 24 -14.52 3.29 -12.82
CA SER A 24 -13.97 3.46 -14.15
C SER A 24 -15.06 3.05 -15.10
N ASN A 25 -15.84 4.05 -15.51
CA ASN A 25 -16.84 3.97 -16.55
C ASN A 25 -16.19 3.28 -17.76
N SER A 26 -16.62 2.06 -18.05
CA SER A 26 -16.23 1.33 -19.26
C SER A 26 -16.88 2.01 -20.47
N GLN A 27 -16.35 3.18 -20.83
CA GLN A 27 -16.51 3.77 -22.15
C GLN A 27 -15.39 3.23 -23.02
N THR A 28 -15.78 2.34 -23.92
CA THR A 28 -15.03 1.95 -25.12
C THR A 28 -14.73 3.22 -25.92
N SER A 29 -13.60 3.86 -25.64
CA SER A 29 -13.06 4.93 -26.47
C SER A 29 -12.04 4.30 -27.43
N ASN A 30 -12.38 4.32 -28.71
CA ASN A 30 -11.44 4.18 -29.79
C ASN A 30 -10.30 5.19 -29.55
N SER A 31 -9.07 4.70 -29.38
CA SER A 31 -7.89 5.56 -29.38
C SER A 31 -6.74 4.83 -30.04
N THR A 32 -6.24 5.52 -31.06
CA THR A 32 -5.08 5.25 -31.91
C THR A 32 -3.85 4.75 -31.16
N PRO A 33 -3.02 3.89 -31.78
CA PRO A 33 -1.77 3.49 -31.17
C PRO A 33 -0.78 4.65 -31.20
N THR A 34 -0.54 5.25 -30.03
CA THR A 34 0.64 6.07 -29.76
C THR A 34 1.83 5.14 -29.59
N THR A 35 2.85 5.36 -30.41
CA THR A 35 4.17 4.72 -30.39
C THR A 35 4.91 5.03 -29.08
N PRO A 36 5.40 4.04 -28.33
CA PRO A 36 6.45 4.24 -27.35
C PRO A 36 7.80 3.86 -27.96
N SER A 37 8.72 4.81 -27.87
CA SER A 37 10.11 4.75 -28.28
C SER A 37 10.87 3.56 -27.72
N GLU A 38 11.85 3.15 -28.52
CA GLU A 38 12.94 2.23 -28.23
C GLU A 38 13.72 2.66 -26.99
N ASP A 39 13.75 1.82 -25.96
CA ASP A 39 15.02 1.38 -25.36
C ASP A 39 14.79 0.15 -24.47
N LEU A 40 15.88 -0.56 -24.19
CA LEU A 40 16.08 -1.71 -23.29
C LEU A 40 16.23 -3.07 -23.98
N SER A 41 17.52 -3.34 -24.19
CA SER A 41 18.17 -4.58 -24.56
C SER A 41 18.33 -5.54 -23.37
N ASP A 42 18.53 -6.81 -23.71
CA ASP A 42 19.00 -7.95 -22.91
C ASP A 42 17.93 -8.64 -22.03
N SER A 43 17.68 -9.96 -22.09
CA SER A 43 18.60 -11.07 -22.37
C SER A 43 17.93 -12.31 -22.97
N SER A 44 18.55 -12.79 -24.07
CA SER A 44 18.98 -14.18 -24.31
C SER A 44 18.28 -15.27 -23.48
N LEU A 45 17.37 -16.07 -24.05
CA LEU A 45 17.64 -17.52 -24.29
C LEU A 45 16.57 -18.22 -25.16
N HIS A 46 15.83 -17.50 -26.03
CA HIS A 46 14.82 -18.11 -26.93
C HIS A 46 14.99 -17.72 -28.42
N SER A 47 16.15 -17.19 -28.79
CA SER A 47 16.34 -16.38 -30.01
C SER A 47 16.34 -17.15 -31.34
N GLU A 48 16.84 -18.39 -31.39
CA GLU A 48 17.13 -19.03 -32.68
C GLU A 48 15.89 -19.37 -33.53
N ASN A 49 14.72 -19.60 -32.91
CA ASN A 49 13.48 -19.88 -33.63
C ASN A 49 12.60 -18.65 -33.89
N ALA A 50 12.79 -17.55 -33.15
CA ALA A 50 12.01 -16.33 -33.33
C ALA A 50 12.45 -15.54 -34.57
N HIS A 51 13.77 -15.47 -34.81
CA HIS A 51 14.36 -14.70 -35.90
C HIS A 51 14.06 -15.27 -37.30
N ILE A 52 13.73 -16.57 -37.41
CA ILE A 52 13.44 -17.25 -38.68
C ILE A 52 12.09 -16.79 -39.27
N LEU A 53 11.14 -16.34 -38.45
CA LEU A 53 9.84 -15.84 -38.92
C LEU A 53 9.88 -14.37 -39.33
N GLU A 54 10.81 -13.59 -38.79
CA GLU A 54 10.87 -12.13 -38.94
C GLU A 54 11.29 -11.69 -40.37
N LYS A 55 12.04 -12.55 -41.08
CA LYS A 55 12.48 -12.29 -42.47
C LYS A 55 11.67 -13.02 -43.55
N LYS A 56 10.51 -13.60 -43.22
CA LYS A 56 9.67 -14.25 -44.23
C LYS A 56 8.85 -13.20 -44.99
N ARG A 57 9.34 -12.82 -46.17
CA ARG A 57 8.58 -11.98 -47.11
C ARG A 57 7.40 -12.78 -47.65
N ILE A 58 6.25 -12.13 -47.81
CA ILE A 58 5.08 -12.67 -48.50
C ILE A 58 5.23 -12.30 -49.99
N PRO A 59 5.52 -13.25 -50.89
CA PRO A 59 5.85 -12.95 -52.29
C PRO A 59 4.74 -12.20 -53.03
N GLU A 60 3.47 -12.48 -52.72
CA GLU A 60 2.32 -11.93 -53.43
C GLU A 60 2.11 -10.44 -53.20
N ILE A 61 2.56 -9.92 -52.07
CA ILE A 61 2.38 -8.52 -51.67
C ILE A 61 3.69 -7.80 -51.39
N ASN A 62 4.82 -8.51 -51.52
CA ASN A 62 6.18 -8.04 -51.26
C ASN A 62 6.40 -7.40 -49.87
N LEU A 63 5.55 -7.73 -48.89
CA LEU A 63 5.70 -7.26 -47.50
C LEU A 63 6.44 -8.29 -46.65
N SER A 64 7.30 -7.81 -45.75
CA SER A 64 7.77 -8.59 -44.61
C SER A 64 6.65 -8.78 -43.57
N TYR A 65 6.87 -9.66 -42.60
CA TYR A 65 5.92 -9.85 -41.50
C TYR A 65 5.82 -8.60 -40.60
N GLU A 66 6.93 -7.89 -40.40
CA GLU A 66 6.96 -6.63 -39.66
C GLU A 66 6.13 -5.55 -40.39
N GLU A 67 6.38 -5.37 -41.69
CA GLU A 67 5.62 -4.43 -42.52
C GLU A 67 4.13 -4.80 -42.56
N LEU A 68 3.80 -6.09 -42.67
CA LEU A 68 2.42 -6.58 -42.68
C LEU A 68 1.66 -6.20 -41.41
N VAL A 69 2.29 -6.20 -40.24
CA VAL A 69 1.66 -5.80 -38.98
C VAL A 69 1.44 -4.29 -38.94
N SER A 70 2.43 -3.52 -39.41
CA SER A 70 2.50 -2.06 -39.38
C SER A 70 1.62 -1.34 -40.40
N VAL A 71 1.43 -1.89 -41.60
CA VAL A 71 0.58 -1.30 -42.66
C VAL A 71 -0.83 -1.05 -42.14
N LYS A 72 -1.47 0.09 -42.47
CA LYS A 72 -2.85 0.35 -42.02
C LYS A 72 -3.84 -0.57 -42.73
N THR A 73 -4.99 -0.87 -42.11
CA THR A 73 -6.00 -1.77 -42.69
C THR A 73 -6.47 -1.31 -44.09
N LYS A 74 -6.62 0.00 -44.29
CA LYS A 74 -6.99 0.58 -45.59
C LYS A 74 -5.95 0.26 -46.67
N ASP A 75 -4.69 0.47 -46.35
CA ASP A 75 -3.57 0.28 -47.28
C ASP A 75 -3.33 -1.21 -47.55
N LEU A 76 -3.50 -2.08 -46.53
CA LEU A 76 -3.49 -3.52 -46.71
C LEU A 76 -4.59 -3.99 -47.66
N ASN A 77 -5.81 -3.48 -47.50
CA ASN A 77 -6.94 -3.85 -48.37
C ASN A 77 -6.71 -3.41 -49.83
N GLN A 78 -6.01 -2.28 -50.05
CA GLN A 78 -5.63 -1.84 -51.38
C GLN A 78 -4.61 -2.79 -52.02
N ILE A 79 -3.60 -3.22 -51.27
CA ILE A 79 -2.58 -4.18 -51.72
C ILE A 79 -3.20 -5.55 -52.05
N LEU A 80 -4.21 -5.98 -51.27
CA LEU A 80 -4.89 -7.26 -51.47
C LEU A 80 -5.89 -7.28 -52.64
N LYS A 81 -6.12 -6.15 -53.33
CA LYS A 81 -7.14 -6.05 -54.39
C LYS A 81 -6.86 -6.99 -55.57
N ASP A 82 -5.59 -7.14 -55.92
CA ASP A 82 -5.13 -7.94 -57.08
C ASP A 82 -4.65 -9.35 -56.67
N VAL A 83 -4.91 -9.76 -55.42
CA VAL A 83 -4.51 -11.04 -54.85
C VAL A 83 -5.69 -12.02 -54.85
N PRO A 84 -5.49 -13.33 -55.15
CA PRO A 84 -6.56 -14.33 -55.09
C PRO A 84 -7.25 -14.39 -53.73
N LYS A 85 -8.57 -14.68 -53.72
CA LYS A 85 -9.40 -14.65 -52.50
C LYS A 85 -8.89 -15.59 -51.39
N GLU A 86 -8.49 -16.81 -51.76
CA GLU A 86 -7.93 -17.78 -50.81
C GLU A 86 -6.67 -17.22 -50.14
N ARG A 87 -5.77 -16.67 -50.95
CA ARG A 87 -4.52 -16.08 -50.46
C ARG A 87 -4.74 -14.83 -49.61
N CYS A 88 -5.76 -14.03 -49.93
CA CYS A 88 -6.17 -12.90 -49.08
C CYS A 88 -6.57 -13.33 -47.67
N ALA A 89 -7.31 -14.44 -47.54
CA ALA A 89 -7.72 -14.97 -46.25
C ALA A 89 -6.52 -15.44 -45.44
N GLU A 90 -5.56 -16.11 -46.08
CA GLU A 90 -4.31 -16.55 -45.45
C GLU A 90 -3.46 -15.36 -44.96
N ILE A 91 -3.26 -14.33 -45.80
CA ILE A 91 -2.47 -13.15 -45.42
C ILE A 91 -3.12 -12.42 -44.23
N LYS A 92 -4.45 -12.29 -44.22
CA LYS A 92 -5.19 -11.71 -43.09
C LYS A 92 -5.05 -12.57 -41.82
N SER A 93 -5.08 -13.90 -41.96
CA SER A 93 -4.85 -14.83 -40.86
C SER A 93 -3.44 -14.70 -40.29
N ILE A 94 -2.41 -14.66 -41.15
CA ILE A 94 -1.01 -14.42 -40.77
C ILE A 94 -0.90 -13.10 -40.01
N ARG A 95 -1.45 -12.01 -40.54
CA ARG A 95 -1.46 -10.71 -39.86
C ARG A 95 -2.11 -10.76 -38.49
N ARG A 96 -3.25 -11.46 -38.35
CA ARG A 96 -3.95 -11.63 -37.08
C ARG A 96 -3.08 -12.37 -36.06
N THR A 97 -2.45 -13.47 -36.48
CA THR A 97 -1.54 -14.24 -35.63
C THR A 97 -0.35 -13.41 -35.15
N LEU A 98 0.26 -12.62 -36.05
CA LEU A 98 1.37 -11.73 -35.71
C LEU A 98 0.95 -10.62 -34.73
N LYS A 99 -0.20 -9.98 -34.97
CA LYS A 99 -0.75 -8.98 -34.02
C LYS A 99 -1.05 -9.58 -32.66
N ASN A 100 -1.70 -10.75 -32.62
CA ASN A 100 -2.00 -11.45 -31.37
C ASN A 100 -0.73 -11.80 -30.60
N ARG A 101 0.34 -12.18 -31.30
CA ARG A 101 1.66 -12.41 -30.70
C ARG A 101 2.20 -11.14 -30.04
N GLY A 102 2.15 -10.00 -30.75
CA GLY A 102 2.52 -8.69 -30.20
C GLY A 102 1.68 -8.31 -28.99
N TYR A 103 0.35 -8.47 -29.06
CA TYR A 103 -0.55 -8.17 -27.94
C TYR A 103 -0.26 -9.04 -26.71
N ALA A 104 0.06 -10.33 -26.90
CA ALA A 104 0.45 -11.20 -25.80
C ALA A 104 1.77 -10.77 -25.15
N ALA A 105 2.74 -10.28 -25.93
CA ALA A 105 3.98 -9.73 -25.39
C ALA A 105 3.73 -8.43 -24.61
N SER A 106 3.05 -7.45 -25.22
CA SER A 106 2.72 -6.18 -24.55
C SER A 106 1.85 -6.37 -23.31
N SER A 107 0.95 -7.36 -23.30
CA SER A 107 0.15 -7.68 -22.11
C SER A 107 1.03 -8.16 -20.97
N ARG A 108 2.03 -9.03 -21.24
CA ARG A 108 2.96 -9.50 -20.20
C ARG A 108 3.78 -8.35 -19.64
N VAL A 109 4.30 -7.47 -20.50
CA VAL A 109 5.04 -6.27 -20.07
C VAL A 109 4.18 -5.40 -19.15
N ARG A 110 2.93 -5.12 -19.54
CA ARG A 110 2.02 -4.32 -18.71
C ARG A 110 1.74 -4.97 -17.36
N SER A 111 1.43 -6.26 -17.34
CA SER A 111 1.15 -6.97 -16.08
C SER A 111 2.37 -7.05 -15.17
N LEU A 112 3.59 -7.16 -15.72
CA LEU A 112 4.82 -7.10 -14.94
C LEU A 112 5.06 -5.69 -14.36
N ALA A 113 4.92 -4.65 -15.17
CA ALA A 113 5.04 -3.27 -14.71
C ALA A 113 4.01 -2.91 -13.63
N GLU A 114 2.76 -3.35 -13.80
CA GLU A 114 1.70 -3.17 -12.80
C GLU A 114 2.03 -3.88 -11.48
N LYS A 115 2.56 -5.11 -11.56
CA LYS A 115 3.02 -5.85 -10.38
C LYS A 115 4.16 -5.12 -9.67
N GLU A 116 5.16 -4.63 -10.41
CA GLU A 116 6.30 -3.88 -9.86
C GLU A 116 5.85 -2.59 -9.17
N GLU A 117 4.90 -1.85 -9.77
CA GLU A 117 4.33 -0.64 -9.16
C GLU A 117 3.61 -0.96 -7.84
N LEU A 118 2.81 -2.03 -7.81
CA LEU A 118 2.14 -2.48 -6.59
C LEU A 118 3.13 -2.93 -5.51
N GLU A 119 4.19 -3.65 -5.86
CA GLU A 119 5.24 -4.05 -4.92
C GLU A 119 5.95 -2.84 -4.31
N LYS A 120 6.19 -1.80 -5.11
CA LYS A 120 6.75 -0.52 -4.64
C LYS A 120 5.79 0.20 -3.70
N GLU A 121 4.49 0.26 -4.02
CA GLU A 121 3.49 0.88 -3.16
C GLU A 121 3.39 0.16 -1.81
N ILE A 122 3.39 -1.17 -1.81
CA ILE A 122 3.45 -1.98 -0.59
C ILE A 122 4.68 -1.61 0.25
N GLY A 123 5.87 -1.55 -0.35
CA GLY A 123 7.10 -1.19 0.36
C GLY A 123 7.04 0.21 1.01
N LEU A 124 6.46 1.19 0.32
CA LEU A 124 6.28 2.54 0.87
C LEU A 124 5.33 2.54 2.07
N ILE A 125 4.20 1.82 1.97
CA ILE A 125 3.22 1.71 3.06
C ILE A 125 3.82 0.99 4.28
N GLU A 126 4.61 -0.06 4.06
CA GLU A 126 5.33 -0.76 5.13
C GLU A 126 6.33 0.15 5.84
N GLU A 127 7.10 0.95 5.08
CA GLU A 127 8.05 1.92 5.63
C GLU A 127 7.34 2.98 6.49
N ASP A 128 6.23 3.52 5.99
CA ASP A 128 5.46 4.53 6.73
C ASP A 128 4.81 3.94 7.98
N THR A 129 4.28 2.72 7.90
CA THR A 129 3.77 1.98 9.06
C THR A 129 4.85 1.80 10.12
N LYS A 130 6.06 1.42 9.70
CA LYS A 130 7.20 1.28 10.61
C LYS A 130 7.54 2.61 11.30
N LYS A 131 7.65 3.70 10.53
CA LYS A 131 7.92 5.05 11.08
C LYS A 131 6.87 5.50 12.08
N VAL A 132 5.59 5.22 11.83
CA VAL A 132 4.51 5.56 12.75
C VAL A 132 4.59 4.72 14.03
N ASN A 133 4.85 3.42 13.91
CA ASN A 133 5.02 2.55 15.08
C ASN A 133 6.21 2.98 15.95
N GLU A 134 7.35 3.33 15.36
CA GLU A 134 8.50 3.86 16.11
C GLU A 134 8.16 5.14 16.89
N LYS A 135 7.33 6.02 16.31
CA LYS A 135 6.83 7.22 17.01
C LYS A 135 5.87 6.87 18.14
N ILE A 136 4.99 5.89 17.95
CA ILE A 136 4.08 5.40 18.99
C ILE A 136 4.88 4.82 20.16
N ASP A 137 5.89 3.99 19.88
CA ASP A 137 6.76 3.39 20.89
C ASP A 137 7.49 4.47 21.70
N LEU A 138 8.07 5.46 21.01
CA LEU A 138 8.74 6.58 21.67
C LEU A 138 7.78 7.41 22.53
N CYS A 139 6.58 7.71 22.03
CA CYS A 139 5.55 8.43 22.79
C CYS A 139 5.10 7.63 24.01
N THR A 140 4.91 6.32 23.86
CA THR A 140 4.53 5.42 24.96
C THR A 140 5.61 5.39 26.04
N TYR A 141 6.88 5.28 25.65
CA TYR A 141 8.01 5.35 26.57
C TYR A 141 8.04 6.67 27.35
N ARG A 142 7.90 7.81 26.65
CA ARG A 142 7.86 9.13 27.28
C ARG A 142 6.68 9.29 28.23
N LEU A 143 5.52 8.77 27.85
CA LEU A 143 4.31 8.79 28.67
C LEU A 143 4.51 7.98 29.95
N ASN A 144 5.09 6.79 29.86
CA ASN A 144 5.39 5.96 31.03
C ASN A 144 6.38 6.65 31.98
N LEU A 145 7.46 7.23 31.45
CA LEU A 145 8.41 7.98 32.28
C LEU A 145 7.75 9.17 33.00
N LEU A 146 6.87 9.90 32.32
CA LEU A 146 6.12 10.99 32.92
C LEU A 146 5.12 10.49 33.98
N LYS A 147 4.45 9.37 33.70
CA LYS A 147 3.54 8.72 34.65
C LYS A 147 4.28 8.33 35.93
N ASP A 148 5.42 7.66 35.82
CA ASP A 148 6.25 7.25 36.96
C ASP A 148 6.69 8.47 37.79
N SER A 149 7.08 9.56 37.12
CA SER A 149 7.43 10.81 37.81
C SER A 149 6.24 11.42 38.55
N CYS A 150 5.05 11.41 37.95
CA CYS A 150 3.83 11.89 38.60
C CYS A 150 3.47 11.02 39.81
N GLU A 151 3.60 9.70 39.71
CA GLU A 151 3.35 8.78 40.82
C GLU A 151 4.31 9.03 41.99
N GLN A 152 5.61 9.22 41.72
CA GLN A 152 6.60 9.56 42.76
C GLN A 152 6.26 10.87 43.48
N LEU A 153 5.81 11.90 42.74
CA LEU A 153 5.37 13.16 43.33
C LEU A 153 4.10 12.96 44.17
N LEU A 154 3.14 12.16 43.71
CA LEU A 154 1.93 11.85 44.47
C LEU A 154 2.23 11.11 45.78
N THR A 155 3.16 10.15 45.76
CA THR A 155 3.63 9.49 46.98
C THR A 155 4.33 10.47 47.92
N SER A 156 5.14 11.39 47.37
CA SER A 156 5.80 12.42 48.18
C SER A 156 4.81 13.40 48.82
N LEU A 157 3.65 13.62 48.20
CA LEU A 157 2.59 14.45 48.77
C LEU A 157 1.91 13.81 49.99
N ASP A 158 1.90 12.48 50.13
CA ASP A 158 1.24 11.77 51.24
C ASP A 158 1.77 12.16 52.63
N GLN A 159 2.96 12.77 52.71
CA GLN A 159 3.54 13.22 53.97
C GLN A 159 2.89 14.51 54.53
N TYR A 160 2.08 15.21 53.73
CA TYR A 160 1.44 16.46 54.14
C TYR A 160 0.02 16.23 54.64
N GLU A 161 -0.38 16.99 55.66
CA GLU A 161 -1.68 16.86 56.35
C GLU A 161 -2.88 17.16 55.40
N ASN A 162 -2.70 18.09 54.46
CA ASN A 162 -3.73 18.48 53.47
C ASN A 162 -3.58 17.75 52.12
N SER A 163 -2.86 16.62 52.07
CA SER A 163 -2.52 15.93 50.83
C SER A 163 -3.72 15.42 50.05
N GLU A 164 -4.77 14.96 50.74
CA GLU A 164 -6.01 14.45 50.13
C GLU A 164 -6.76 15.54 49.35
N GLU A 165 -6.90 16.73 49.95
CA GLU A 165 -7.57 17.87 49.30
C GLU A 165 -6.78 18.32 48.07
N LEU A 166 -5.46 18.42 48.18
CA LEU A 166 -4.59 18.81 47.07
C LEU A 166 -4.62 17.79 45.92
N LYS A 167 -4.61 16.49 46.22
CA LYS A 167 -4.69 15.41 45.22
C LYS A 167 -6.03 15.42 44.50
N ALA A 168 -7.14 15.64 45.22
CA ALA A 168 -8.46 15.77 44.62
C ALA A 168 -8.54 16.97 43.66
N ASP A 169 -7.94 18.09 44.05
CA ASP A 169 -7.92 19.32 43.25
C ASP A 169 -7.06 19.17 41.97
N ILE A 170 -5.91 18.51 42.07
CA ILE A 170 -5.07 18.16 40.92
C ILE A 170 -5.81 17.19 39.98
N LYS A 171 -6.44 16.14 40.53
CA LYS A 171 -7.23 15.18 39.76
C LYS A 171 -8.35 15.85 38.99
N ALA A 172 -9.10 16.76 39.61
CA ALA A 172 -10.17 17.51 38.97
C ALA A 172 -9.65 18.36 37.80
N LYS A 173 -8.50 19.04 37.99
CA LYS A 173 -7.85 19.83 36.93
C LYS A 173 -7.35 18.95 35.77
N VAL A 174 -6.78 17.78 36.06
CA VAL A 174 -6.33 16.83 35.04
C VAL A 174 -7.53 16.30 34.24
N ALA A 175 -8.59 15.87 34.92
CA ALA A 175 -9.81 15.40 34.26
C ALA A 175 -10.42 16.49 33.37
N GLN A 176 -10.54 17.72 33.87
CA GLN A 176 -11.05 18.86 33.09
C GLN A 176 -10.19 19.10 31.84
N LYS A 177 -8.87 19.06 31.97
CA LYS A 177 -7.95 19.28 30.85
C LYS A 177 -8.03 18.16 29.81
N ILE A 178 -8.16 16.91 30.24
CA ILE A 178 -8.36 15.76 29.35
C ILE A 178 -9.66 15.92 28.57
N THR A 179 -10.77 16.20 29.27
CA THR A 179 -12.07 16.45 28.62
C THR A 179 -12.03 17.62 27.64
N LEU A 180 -11.30 18.70 27.98
CA LEU A 180 -11.16 19.86 27.10
C LEU A 180 -10.39 19.53 25.81
N ILE A 181 -9.34 18.70 25.89
CA ILE A 181 -8.47 18.38 24.74
C ILE A 181 -9.04 17.23 23.89
N TYR A 182 -9.57 16.20 24.54
CA TYR A 182 -9.94 14.93 23.90
C TYR A 182 -11.45 14.62 23.93
N GLY A 183 -12.26 15.51 24.52
CA GLY A 183 -13.70 15.33 24.65
C GLY A 183 -14.11 14.48 25.85
N GLU A 184 -15.41 14.43 26.13
CA GLU A 184 -15.96 13.71 27.29
C GLU A 184 -15.79 12.18 27.17
N GLU A 185 -15.80 11.65 25.95
CA GLU A 185 -15.63 10.21 25.68
C GLU A 185 -14.26 9.69 26.12
N ALA A 186 -13.23 10.54 26.14
CA ALA A 186 -11.90 10.18 26.63
C ALA A 186 -11.92 9.73 28.09
N MET A 187 -12.87 10.22 28.90
CA MET A 187 -13.04 9.78 30.29
C MET A 187 -13.53 8.33 30.43
N GLN A 188 -13.99 7.72 29.33
CA GLN A 188 -14.37 6.30 29.30
C GLN A 188 -13.19 5.38 29.00
N ILE A 189 -12.01 5.92 28.66
CA ILE A 189 -10.81 5.13 28.40
C ILE A 189 -10.32 4.52 29.73
N PRO A 190 -10.21 3.18 29.83
CA PRO A 190 -9.85 2.50 31.08
C PRO A 190 -8.52 2.97 31.67
N GLU A 191 -7.54 3.26 30.83
CA GLU A 191 -6.21 3.74 31.24
C GLU A 191 -6.28 5.12 31.87
N ILE A 192 -7.14 6.01 31.36
CA ILE A 192 -7.37 7.34 31.93
C ILE A 192 -8.09 7.22 33.27
N GLN A 193 -9.09 6.34 33.37
CA GLN A 193 -9.79 6.08 34.63
C GLN A 193 -8.86 5.48 35.69
N SER A 194 -8.00 4.54 35.30
CA SER A 194 -6.98 3.95 36.16
C SER A 194 -5.99 4.99 36.66
N LEU A 195 -5.45 5.85 35.77
CA LEU A 195 -4.52 6.91 36.14
C LEU A 195 -5.15 7.95 37.08
N LEU A 196 -6.41 8.31 36.86
CA LEU A 196 -7.16 9.17 37.77
C LEU A 196 -7.51 8.46 39.10
N GLY A 197 -7.62 7.14 39.10
CA GLY A 197 -7.79 6.30 40.29
C GLY A 197 -6.60 6.38 41.24
N ASN A 198 -5.38 6.44 40.71
CA ASN A 198 -4.13 6.51 41.50
C ASN A 198 -4.04 7.76 42.39
N PHE A 199 -4.76 8.84 42.06
CA PHE A 199 -4.85 10.02 42.92
C PHE A 199 -5.62 9.78 44.23
N ASN A 200 -6.45 8.72 44.32
CA ASN A 200 -7.31 8.43 45.46
C ASN A 200 -6.73 7.35 46.40
N THR A 201 -5.64 6.69 46.03
CA THR A 201 -5.04 5.62 46.83
C THR A 201 -3.91 6.18 47.69
N LYS A 202 -3.98 6.02 49.02
CA LYS A 202 -2.79 6.18 49.88
C LYS A 202 -1.75 5.15 49.46
N SER A 203 -0.55 5.61 49.11
CA SER A 203 0.58 4.69 48.94
C SER A 203 0.76 3.92 50.25
N PRO A 204 0.97 2.59 50.24
CA PRO A 204 1.27 1.87 51.47
C PRO A 204 2.53 2.50 52.07
N SER A 205 2.37 3.08 53.27
CA SER A 205 3.48 3.69 53.98
C SER A 205 4.57 2.64 54.12
N ASN A 206 5.74 2.87 53.54
CA ASN A 206 6.93 2.11 53.88
C ASN A 206 7.14 2.28 55.38
N GLY A 207 6.81 1.23 56.13
CA GLY A 207 6.84 1.22 57.58
C GLY A 207 8.21 1.68 58.07
N LYS A 208 8.19 2.58 59.06
CA LYS A 208 9.36 2.89 59.88
C LYS A 208 10.01 1.58 60.32
N ILE A 209 11.22 1.33 59.83
CA ILE A 209 12.15 0.40 60.46
C ILE A 209 12.53 1.07 61.79
N LEU A 210 12.07 0.48 62.89
CA LEU A 210 12.63 0.65 64.24
C LEU A 210 13.48 -0.57 64.54
#